data_AF-A0A3B9ACB8-F1
#
_entry.id   AF-A0A3B9ACB8-F1
#
_cell.length_a   1.000
_cell.length_b   1.000
_cell.length_c   1.000
_cell.angle_alpha   90.00
_cell.angle_beta   90.00
_cell.angle_gamma   90.00
#
_symmetry.space_group_name_H-M   'P 1'
#
loop_
_entity.id
_entity.type
_entity.pdbx_description
1 polymer ?
#
loop_
_entity_poly.entity_id
_entity_poly.type
_entity_poly.pdbx_seq_one_letter_code
_entity_poly.pdbx_strand_id
1 'polypeptide(L)'
;MTKPGSKFLHTAMLGIGIAATIDYADAESDLRLHPVEHYRIQYEQTGMMTGTIERGCRNWCAEQVEITNTTVSMMGVTQKTRTRAVTVGDKIYNINLENGKATVTTNPMYATIVQQIKNSGNDPKQVAKAWLKAMGFSSTGNARAIAGETCTDYTGMGGMATSCMTDDGLMLRTEAMGMVQTATDVDRSSGGNSADYQIPTNAQAVQIPGIN
;
A
#
# COMPACT_ATOMS: atom_id res chain seq x y z
N MET A 1 20.66 55.30 48.34
CA MET A 1 19.72 54.91 47.27
C MET A 1 20.04 53.48 46.85
N THR A 2 19.04 52.60 46.95
CA THR A 2 18.78 51.32 46.22
C THR A 2 19.83 50.19 46.13
N LYS A 3 19.28 48.99 46.37
CA LYS A 3 19.79 47.61 46.45
C LYS A 3 20.31 46.96 45.11
N PRO A 4 20.85 45.72 45.16
CA PRO A 4 21.78 45.09 44.21
C PRO A 4 21.13 44.08 43.22
N GLY A 5 21.94 43.42 42.37
CA GLY A 5 21.52 42.19 41.67
C GLY A 5 22.57 41.55 40.76
N SER A 6 23.19 40.46 41.21
CA SER A 6 23.91 39.48 40.37
C SER A 6 22.92 38.67 39.53
N LYS A 7 23.24 38.32 38.28
CA LYS A 7 22.85 37.01 37.70
C LYS A 7 23.88 36.54 36.66
N PHE A 8 24.43 35.36 36.95
CA PHE A 8 25.00 34.41 36.00
C PHE A 8 24.00 34.10 34.86
N LEU A 9 24.47 34.08 33.62
CA LEU A 9 23.88 33.29 32.53
C LEU A 9 25.00 32.40 32.00
N HIS A 10 25.10 31.15 32.44
CA HIS A 10 24.45 29.97 31.85
C HIS A 10 24.66 29.85 30.34
N THR A 11 25.70 29.09 30.01
CA THR A 11 25.89 28.24 28.84
C THR A 11 24.58 27.86 28.16
N ALA A 12 24.34 28.35 26.95
CA ALA A 12 23.37 27.76 26.04
C ALA A 12 24.13 26.78 25.13
N MET A 13 23.97 25.48 25.40
CA MET A 13 24.28 24.43 24.45
C MET A 13 23.46 24.68 23.18
N LEU A 14 24.12 24.87 22.04
CA LEU A 14 23.51 24.65 20.74
C LEU A 14 23.17 23.17 20.64
N GLY A 15 21.92 22.82 20.93
CA GLY A 15 21.34 21.55 20.53
C GLY A 15 21.25 21.53 19.01
N ILE A 16 22.10 20.74 18.38
CA ILE A 16 21.94 20.34 16.98
C ILE A 16 20.68 19.46 16.95
N GLY A 17 19.54 20.08 16.66
CA GLY A 17 18.34 19.37 16.28
C GLY A 17 18.62 18.65 14.97
N ILE A 18 18.70 17.33 15.00
CA ILE A 18 18.69 16.49 13.81
C ILE A 18 17.30 16.69 13.19
N ALA A 19 17.21 17.59 12.21
CA ALA A 19 16.07 17.65 11.31
C ALA A 19 16.09 16.33 10.52
N ALA A 20 15.23 15.39 10.88
CA ALA A 20 14.94 14.26 10.02
C ALA A 20 14.33 14.84 8.74
N THR A 21 15.13 14.91 7.68
CA THR A 21 14.63 15.27 6.36
C THR A 21 13.68 14.17 5.93
N ILE A 22 12.40 14.49 5.82
CA ILE A 22 11.38 13.61 5.28
C ILE A 22 11.34 13.90 3.79
N ASP A 23 11.83 12.98 2.98
CA ASP A 23 11.69 13.08 1.54
C ASP A 23 10.28 12.64 1.14
N TYR A 24 9.56 13.52 0.47
CA TYR A 24 8.38 13.16 -0.30
C TYR A 24 8.87 12.73 -1.67
N ALA A 25 8.73 11.45 -1.99
CA ALA A 25 9.00 10.99 -3.35
C ALA A 25 7.80 11.36 -4.22
N ASP A 26 7.81 12.56 -4.77
CA ASP A 26 6.84 12.98 -5.78
C ASP A 26 7.30 12.42 -7.12
N ALA A 27 6.64 11.37 -7.61
CA ALA A 27 6.95 10.79 -8.90
C ALA A 27 5.96 11.34 -9.95
N GLU A 28 6.25 12.51 -10.52
CA GLU A 28 5.61 12.89 -11.79
C GLU A 28 6.08 11.91 -12.87
N SER A 29 5.20 10.99 -13.26
CA SER A 29 5.45 10.08 -14.36
C SER A 29 4.20 9.97 -15.22
N ASP A 30 4.36 10.07 -16.54
CA ASP A 30 3.30 9.78 -17.52
C ASP A 30 2.83 8.31 -17.47
N LEU A 31 3.44 7.48 -16.62
CA LEU A 31 3.14 6.08 -16.47
C LEU A 31 1.87 5.88 -15.64
N ARG A 32 0.80 5.43 -16.31
CA ARG A 32 -0.46 5.06 -15.66
C ARG A 32 -0.44 3.58 -15.29
N LEU A 33 -0.13 3.27 -14.03
CA LEU A 33 -0.12 1.88 -13.52
C LEU A 33 -1.53 1.37 -13.18
N HIS A 34 -2.50 2.27 -13.05
CA HIS A 34 -3.90 1.95 -12.78
C HIS A 34 -4.84 2.86 -13.58
N PRO A 35 -6.08 2.46 -13.90
CA PRO A 35 -7.05 3.29 -14.63
C PRO A 35 -7.69 4.43 -13.81
N VAL A 36 -7.44 4.47 -12.51
CA VAL A 36 -7.96 5.48 -11.57
C VAL A 36 -6.76 6.21 -10.99
N GLU A 37 -6.76 7.54 -11.08
CA GLU A 37 -5.62 8.38 -10.70
C GLU A 37 -5.32 8.33 -9.19
N HIS A 38 -6.35 8.40 -8.37
CA HIS A 38 -6.24 8.33 -6.93
C HIS A 38 -7.46 7.64 -6.32
N TYR A 39 -7.20 6.84 -5.29
CA TYR A 39 -8.26 6.23 -4.48
C TYR A 39 -7.70 5.75 -3.14
N ARG A 40 -8.61 5.54 -2.19
CA ARG A 40 -8.38 4.90 -0.90
C ARG A 40 -9.48 3.87 -0.66
N ILE A 41 -9.12 2.64 -0.31
CA ILE A 41 -10.08 1.59 0.03
C ILE A 41 -9.74 1.04 1.40
N GLN A 42 -10.74 1.04 2.28
CA GLN A 42 -10.66 0.33 3.56
C GLN A 42 -11.26 -1.06 3.39
N TYR A 43 -10.61 -2.06 3.97
CA TYR A 43 -11.03 -3.44 3.95
C TYR A 43 -11.13 -3.98 5.36
N GLU A 44 -12.15 -4.80 5.58
CA GLU A 44 -12.16 -5.78 6.66
C GLU A 44 -11.55 -7.10 6.14
N GLN A 45 -10.63 -7.66 6.92
CA GLN A 45 -10.04 -8.97 6.65
C GLN A 45 -10.52 -9.99 7.69
N THR A 46 -10.96 -11.15 7.22
CA THR A 46 -11.33 -12.31 8.04
C THR A 46 -10.61 -13.59 7.58
N GLY A 47 -10.68 -14.64 8.40
CA GLY A 47 -9.99 -15.91 8.16
C GLY A 47 -8.86 -16.16 9.16
N MET A 48 -7.74 -16.70 8.68
CA MET A 48 -6.55 -16.97 9.51
C MET A 48 -5.95 -15.71 10.15
N MET A 49 -6.12 -14.56 9.48
CA MET A 49 -5.71 -13.26 9.98
C MET A 49 -6.94 -12.33 9.97
N THR A 50 -7.24 -11.70 11.10
CA THR A 50 -8.39 -10.80 11.22
C THR A 50 -7.95 -9.37 11.46
N GLY A 51 -8.70 -8.39 10.95
CA GLY A 51 -8.41 -6.98 11.20
C GLY A 51 -8.74 -6.10 10.00
N THR A 52 -7.99 -5.02 9.83
CA THR A 52 -8.23 -4.05 8.77
C THR A 52 -7.01 -3.87 7.87
N ILE A 53 -7.28 -3.58 6.61
CA ILE A 53 -6.28 -3.19 5.61
C ILE A 53 -6.78 -1.93 4.93
N GLU A 54 -5.90 -0.97 4.73
CA GLU A 54 -6.22 0.25 4.00
C GLU A 54 -5.24 0.41 2.84
N ARG A 55 -5.75 0.47 1.61
CA ARG A 55 -4.93 0.64 0.40
C ARG A 55 -5.19 1.99 -0.22
N GLY A 56 -4.13 2.73 -0.48
CA GLY A 56 -4.15 4.04 -1.10
C GLY A 56 -3.30 4.03 -2.35
N CYS A 57 -3.74 4.79 -3.33
CA CYS A 57 -3.06 4.99 -4.59
C CYS A 57 -3.13 6.48 -4.95
N ARG A 58 -2.02 7.00 -5.47
CA ARG A 58 -1.87 8.35 -6.02
C ARG A 58 -1.11 8.29 -7.33
N ASN A 59 -1.23 9.33 -8.15
CA ASN A 59 -0.48 9.49 -9.39
C ASN A 59 -0.62 8.24 -10.28
N TRP A 60 -1.86 7.77 -10.48
CA TRP A 60 -2.17 6.55 -11.24
C TRP A 60 -1.47 5.31 -10.71
N CYS A 61 -1.31 5.25 -9.38
CA CYS A 61 -0.63 4.22 -8.59
C CYS A 61 0.89 4.13 -8.78
N ALA A 62 1.53 5.20 -9.29
CA ALA A 62 2.98 5.37 -9.18
C ALA A 62 3.44 5.42 -7.71
N GLU A 63 2.55 5.91 -6.83
CA GLU A 63 2.70 5.89 -5.39
C GLU A 63 1.53 5.11 -4.76
N GLN A 64 1.85 4.15 -3.91
CA GLN A 64 0.86 3.35 -3.22
C GLN A 64 1.22 3.21 -1.75
N VAL A 65 0.21 3.10 -0.90
CA VAL A 65 0.41 2.76 0.51
C VAL A 65 -0.60 1.72 0.96
N GLU A 66 -0.10 0.67 1.62
CA GLU A 66 -0.92 -0.31 2.33
C GLU A 66 -0.65 -0.18 3.83
N ILE A 67 -1.71 0.03 4.62
CA ILE A 67 -1.63 0.02 6.09
C ILE A 67 -2.39 -1.21 6.57
N THR A 68 -1.70 -2.06 7.31
CA THR A 68 -2.23 -3.34 7.78
C THR A 68 -2.26 -3.35 9.30
N ASN A 69 -3.44 -3.55 9.86
CA ASN A 69 -3.67 -3.74 11.29
C ASN A 69 -4.38 -5.08 11.49
N THR A 70 -3.60 -6.16 11.65
CA THR A 70 -4.15 -7.51 11.73
C THR A 70 -3.72 -8.23 13.00
N THR A 71 -4.51 -9.21 13.39
CA THR A 71 -4.23 -10.14 14.46
C THR A 71 -4.20 -11.54 13.88
N VAL A 72 -3.11 -12.25 14.12
CA VAL A 72 -2.96 -13.66 13.77
C VAL A 72 -3.02 -14.46 15.06
N SER A 73 -3.91 -15.44 15.12
CA SER A 73 -4.02 -16.35 16.25
C SER A 73 -3.65 -17.76 15.80
N MET A 74 -2.51 -18.27 16.24
CA MET A 74 -2.03 -19.60 15.89
C MET A 74 -1.58 -20.34 17.15
N MET A 75 -2.13 -21.55 17.39
CA MET A 75 -1.78 -22.40 18.54
C MET A 75 -1.87 -21.70 19.91
N GLY A 76 -2.90 -20.88 20.12
CA GLY A 76 -3.10 -20.14 21.38
C GLY A 76 -2.16 -18.93 21.57
N VAL A 77 -1.28 -18.67 20.61
CA VAL A 77 -0.46 -17.46 20.56
C VAL A 77 -1.13 -16.43 19.65
N THR A 78 -1.34 -15.23 20.19
CA THR A 78 -1.89 -14.09 19.45
C THR A 78 -0.77 -13.13 19.12
N GLN A 79 -0.57 -12.84 17.84
CA GLN A 79 0.37 -11.83 17.37
C GLN A 79 -0.37 -10.72 16.64
N LYS A 80 -0.20 -9.48 17.12
CA LYS A 80 -0.68 -8.29 16.43
C LYS A 80 0.40 -7.81 15.47
N THR A 81 -0.01 -7.48 14.25
CA THR A 81 0.84 -6.92 13.22
C THR A 81 0.30 -5.56 12.84
N ARG A 82 1.16 -4.55 12.98
CA ARG A 82 0.88 -3.19 12.54
C ARG A 82 1.98 -2.70 11.63
N THR A 83 1.69 -2.67 10.33
CA THR A 83 2.66 -2.33 9.30
C THR A 83 2.12 -1.29 8.34
N ARG A 84 3.04 -0.56 7.72
CA ARG A 84 2.78 0.31 6.59
C ARG A 84 3.78 -0.04 5.49
N ALA A 85 3.29 -0.35 4.30
CA ALA A 85 4.09 -0.53 3.11
C ALA A 85 3.88 0.66 2.19
N VAL A 86 4.94 1.42 1.89
CA VAL A 86 4.90 2.49 0.88
C VAL A 86 5.61 1.98 -0.37
N THR A 87 4.95 2.01 -1.51
CA THR A 87 5.54 1.64 -2.81
C THR A 87 5.70 2.89 -3.65
N VAL A 88 6.93 3.13 -4.12
CA VAL A 88 7.24 4.21 -5.07
C VAL A 88 8.16 3.66 -6.15
N GLY A 89 7.66 3.65 -7.38
CA GLY A 89 8.37 3.02 -8.50
C GLY A 89 8.66 1.54 -8.23
N ASP A 90 9.94 1.16 -8.32
CA ASP A 90 10.39 -0.21 -8.07
C ASP A 90 10.62 -0.52 -6.58
N LYS A 91 10.55 0.48 -5.68
CA LYS A 91 10.86 0.29 -4.25
C LYS A 91 9.62 0.07 -3.42
N ILE A 92 9.73 -0.85 -2.47
CA ILE A 92 8.72 -1.11 -1.44
C ILE A 92 9.38 -0.91 -0.07
N TYR A 93 8.91 0.08 0.66
CA TYR A 93 9.35 0.41 2.02
C TYR A 93 8.37 -0.19 3.02
N ASN A 94 8.79 -1.27 3.68
CA ASN A 94 8.02 -1.96 4.70
C ASN A 94 8.39 -1.40 6.08
N ILE A 95 7.43 -0.81 6.76
CA ILE A 95 7.61 -0.10 8.03
C ILE A 95 6.81 -0.83 9.11
N ASN A 96 7.49 -1.29 10.16
CA ASN A 96 6.84 -1.77 11.36
C ASN A 96 6.47 -0.56 12.22
N LEU A 97 5.18 -0.34 12.42
CA LEU A 97 4.67 0.85 13.11
C LEU A 97 4.80 0.75 14.64
N GLU A 98 5.07 -0.44 15.19
CA GLU A 98 5.26 -0.63 16.63
C GLU A 98 6.66 -0.20 17.09
N ASN A 99 7.69 -0.44 16.26
CA ASN A 99 9.08 -0.17 16.62
C ASN A 99 9.80 0.81 15.67
N GLY A 100 9.10 1.32 14.65
CA GLY A 100 9.65 2.29 13.69
C GLY A 100 10.74 1.76 12.77
N LYS A 101 11.00 0.44 12.77
CA LYS A 101 11.99 -0.16 11.86
C LYS A 101 11.42 -0.21 10.45
N ALA A 102 12.22 0.23 9.50
CA ALA A 102 11.89 0.20 8.08
C ALA A 102 12.89 -0.65 7.31
N THR A 103 12.38 -1.41 6.35
CA THR A 103 13.17 -2.17 5.39
C THR A 103 12.74 -1.79 3.98
N VAL A 104 13.67 -1.74 3.04
CA VAL A 104 13.38 -1.49 1.63
C VAL A 104 13.71 -2.72 0.80
N THR A 105 12.80 -3.07 -0.10
CA THR A 105 12.96 -4.12 -1.12
C THR A 105 12.70 -3.54 -2.51
N THR A 106 13.18 -4.25 -3.54
CA THR A 106 12.88 -3.93 -4.94
C THR A 106 11.83 -4.91 -5.45
N ASN A 107 10.78 -4.41 -6.10
CA ASN A 107 9.79 -5.22 -6.79
C ASN A 107 10.38 -5.75 -8.12
N PRO A 108 10.69 -7.05 -8.24
CA PRO A 108 11.30 -7.60 -9.46
C PRO A 108 10.36 -7.54 -10.67
N MET A 109 9.06 -7.37 -10.45
CA MET A 109 8.07 -7.29 -11.52
C MET A 109 7.88 -5.88 -12.08
N TYR A 110 8.42 -4.84 -11.43
CA TYR A 110 8.13 -3.45 -11.79
C TYR A 110 8.52 -3.13 -13.25
N ALA A 111 9.73 -3.51 -13.67
CA ALA A 111 10.20 -3.27 -15.03
C ALA A 111 9.31 -3.96 -16.08
N THR A 112 8.88 -5.20 -15.80
CA THR A 112 7.96 -5.95 -16.66
C THR A 112 6.60 -5.27 -16.76
N ILE A 113 6.05 -4.79 -15.65
CA ILE A 113 4.77 -4.08 -15.62
C ILE A 113 4.86 -2.78 -16.43
N VAL A 114 5.90 -1.98 -16.20
CA VAL A 114 6.14 -0.73 -16.94
C VAL A 114 6.23 -1.00 -18.45
N GLN A 115 6.95 -2.06 -18.84
CA GLN A 115 7.08 -2.42 -20.25
C GLN A 115 5.74 -2.85 -20.85
N GLN A 116 4.93 -3.62 -20.13
CA GLN A 116 3.59 -4.02 -20.58
C GLN A 116 2.65 -2.83 -20.75
N ILE A 117 2.68 -1.86 -19.83
CA ILE A 117 1.90 -0.62 -19.93
C ILE A 117 2.32 0.20 -21.15
N LYS A 118 3.63 0.34 -21.40
CA LYS A 118 4.11 1.01 -22.61
C LYS A 118 3.66 0.29 -23.87
N ASN A 119 3.75 -1.03 -23.89
CA ASN A 119 3.34 -1.86 -25.03
C ASN A 119 1.81 -1.85 -25.26
N SER A 120 1.00 -1.56 -24.24
CA SER A 120 -0.45 -1.39 -24.37
C SER A 120 -0.87 0.01 -24.83
N GLY A 121 0.08 0.90 -25.13
CA GLY A 121 -0.22 2.30 -25.43
C GLY A 121 -0.66 3.09 -24.21
N ASN A 122 -0.11 2.77 -23.03
CA ASN A 122 -0.49 3.32 -21.72
C ASN A 122 -1.93 3.02 -21.30
N ASP A 123 -2.44 1.83 -21.66
CA ASP A 123 -3.74 1.33 -21.18
C ASP A 123 -3.56 0.32 -20.02
N PRO A 124 -3.70 0.75 -18.76
CA PRO A 124 -3.62 -0.15 -17.60
C PRO A 124 -4.78 -1.15 -17.53
N LYS A 125 -5.95 -0.87 -18.10
CA LYS A 125 -7.07 -1.83 -18.10
C LYS A 125 -6.72 -3.07 -18.91
N GLN A 126 -6.06 -2.89 -20.05
CA GLN A 126 -5.63 -4.00 -20.91
C GLN A 126 -4.60 -4.88 -20.19
N VAL A 127 -3.62 -4.28 -19.53
CA VAL A 127 -2.59 -5.02 -18.78
C VAL A 127 -3.21 -5.78 -17.61
N ALA A 128 -4.10 -5.15 -16.83
CA ALA A 128 -4.80 -5.82 -15.73
C ALA A 128 -5.63 -7.04 -16.21
N LYS A 129 -6.38 -6.89 -17.31
CA LYS A 129 -7.15 -8.00 -17.91
C LYS A 129 -6.25 -9.15 -18.38
N ALA A 130 -5.12 -8.82 -19.03
CA ALA A 130 -4.15 -9.83 -19.46
C ALA A 130 -3.53 -10.56 -18.27
N TRP A 131 -3.19 -9.83 -17.20
CA TRP A 131 -2.64 -10.38 -15.98
C TRP A 131 -3.62 -11.32 -15.26
N LEU A 132 -4.88 -10.91 -15.09
CA LEU A 132 -5.94 -11.76 -14.53
C LEU A 132 -6.09 -13.06 -15.31
N LYS A 133 -6.14 -12.97 -16.64
CA LYS A 133 -6.21 -14.15 -17.52
C LYS A 133 -4.99 -15.05 -17.36
N ALA A 134 -3.78 -14.49 -17.25
CA ALA A 134 -2.55 -15.24 -17.03
C ALA A 134 -2.54 -15.98 -15.68
N MET A 135 -3.17 -15.40 -14.65
CA MET A 135 -3.39 -16.05 -13.35
C MET A 135 -4.55 -17.05 -13.34
N GLY A 136 -5.19 -17.28 -14.49
CA GLY A 136 -6.31 -18.20 -14.63
C GLY A 136 -7.63 -17.67 -14.05
N PHE A 137 -7.76 -16.35 -13.86
CA PHE A 137 -9.03 -15.74 -13.50
C PHE A 137 -9.92 -15.56 -14.73
N SER A 138 -11.21 -15.81 -14.53
CA SER A 138 -12.27 -15.55 -15.49
C SER A 138 -13.45 -14.89 -14.81
N SER A 139 -14.10 -13.95 -15.50
CA SER A 139 -15.35 -13.35 -15.03
C SER A 139 -16.45 -14.40 -14.96
N THR A 140 -17.24 -14.35 -13.89
CA THR A 140 -18.46 -15.14 -13.73
C THR A 140 -19.69 -14.47 -14.36
N GLY A 141 -19.56 -13.19 -14.72
CA GLY A 141 -20.67 -12.35 -15.19
C GLY A 141 -21.60 -11.85 -14.08
N ASN A 142 -21.47 -12.34 -12.85
CA ASN A 142 -22.27 -11.88 -11.72
C ASN A 142 -21.77 -10.53 -11.24
N ALA A 143 -22.69 -9.59 -11.02
CA ALA A 143 -22.39 -8.27 -10.48
C ALA A 143 -23.04 -8.09 -9.11
N ARG A 144 -22.38 -7.35 -8.22
CA ARG A 144 -22.91 -6.98 -6.90
C ARG A 144 -22.36 -5.62 -6.45
N ALA A 145 -23.03 -5.03 -5.48
CA ALA A 145 -22.58 -3.80 -4.84
C ALA A 145 -21.79 -4.12 -3.55
N ILE A 146 -20.63 -3.50 -3.38
CA ILE A 146 -19.80 -3.55 -2.17
C ILE A 146 -19.31 -2.12 -1.89
N ALA A 147 -19.48 -1.63 -0.65
CA ALA A 147 -19.07 -0.28 -0.26
C ALA A 147 -19.56 0.84 -1.21
N GLY A 148 -20.79 0.72 -1.70
CA GLY A 148 -21.39 1.68 -2.64
C GLY A 148 -20.95 1.56 -4.10
N GLU A 149 -19.99 0.69 -4.41
CA GLU A 149 -19.45 0.48 -5.75
C GLU A 149 -19.96 -0.82 -6.37
N THR A 150 -20.17 -0.82 -7.68
CA THR A 150 -20.57 -2.04 -8.42
C THR A 150 -19.34 -2.78 -8.93
N CYS A 151 -19.23 -4.06 -8.60
CA CYS A 151 -18.15 -4.93 -9.06
C CYS A 151 -18.67 -6.22 -9.71
N THR A 152 -17.86 -6.77 -10.61
CA THR A 152 -18.10 -8.08 -11.23
C THR A 152 -17.26 -9.14 -10.53
N ASP A 153 -17.85 -10.29 -10.26
CA ASP A 153 -17.19 -11.43 -9.65
C ASP A 153 -16.35 -12.21 -10.67
N TYR A 154 -15.13 -12.54 -10.27
CA TYR A 154 -14.16 -13.35 -10.98
C TYR A 154 -13.83 -14.58 -10.12
N THR A 155 -13.60 -15.70 -10.79
CA THR A 155 -13.08 -16.94 -10.18
C THR A 155 -11.77 -17.31 -10.84
N GLY A 156 -10.81 -17.80 -10.08
CA GLY A 156 -9.48 -18.18 -10.56
C GLY A 156 -8.87 -19.33 -9.79
N MET A 157 -7.66 -19.73 -10.20
CA MET A 157 -6.89 -20.80 -9.56
C MET A 157 -7.69 -22.11 -9.40
N GLY A 158 -8.43 -22.52 -10.43
CA GLY A 158 -9.26 -23.74 -10.38
C GLY A 158 -10.44 -23.65 -9.40
N GLY A 159 -10.91 -22.44 -9.07
CA GLY A 159 -11.99 -22.20 -8.11
C GLY A 159 -11.52 -21.98 -6.67
N MET A 160 -10.20 -21.97 -6.42
CA MET A 160 -9.64 -21.74 -5.08
C MET A 160 -9.57 -20.26 -4.69
N ALA A 161 -9.77 -19.35 -5.65
CA ALA A 161 -9.75 -17.92 -5.41
C ALA A 161 -10.94 -17.22 -6.11
N THR A 162 -11.54 -16.26 -5.42
CA THR A 162 -12.53 -15.35 -6.00
C THR A 162 -12.15 -13.90 -5.77
N SER A 163 -12.59 -13.02 -6.66
CA SER A 163 -12.42 -11.58 -6.52
C SER A 163 -13.63 -10.84 -7.06
N CYS A 164 -13.97 -9.68 -6.49
CA CYS A 164 -14.96 -8.77 -7.07
C CYS A 164 -14.23 -7.46 -7.44
N MET A 165 -14.24 -7.12 -8.72
CA MET A 165 -13.55 -5.93 -9.25
C MET A 165 -14.50 -5.02 -10.01
N THR A 166 -14.36 -3.70 -9.82
CA THR A 166 -15.05 -2.69 -10.65
C THR A 166 -14.52 -2.71 -12.09
N ASP A 167 -15.25 -2.11 -13.04
CA ASP A 167 -14.81 -2.04 -14.45
C ASP A 167 -13.49 -1.24 -14.64
N ASP A 168 -13.19 -0.34 -13.71
CA ASP A 168 -11.95 0.42 -13.68
C ASP A 168 -10.86 -0.19 -12.79
N GLY A 169 -11.06 -1.41 -12.29
CA GLY A 169 -10.00 -2.22 -11.69
C GLY A 169 -9.88 -2.16 -10.17
N LEU A 170 -10.77 -1.43 -9.47
CA LEU A 170 -10.79 -1.45 -8.01
C LEU A 170 -11.24 -2.81 -7.52
N MET A 171 -10.38 -3.45 -6.73
CA MET A 171 -10.64 -4.75 -6.14
C MET A 171 -11.40 -4.58 -4.83
N LEU A 172 -12.71 -4.83 -4.84
CA LEU A 172 -13.58 -4.61 -3.67
C LEU A 172 -13.67 -5.84 -2.78
N ARG A 173 -13.39 -7.02 -3.32
CA ARG A 173 -13.32 -8.24 -2.51
C ARG A 173 -12.29 -9.21 -3.07
N THR A 174 -11.61 -9.92 -2.18
CA THR A 174 -10.86 -11.13 -2.51
C THR A 174 -11.15 -12.22 -1.50
N GLU A 175 -11.10 -13.45 -1.98
CA GLU A 175 -11.11 -14.63 -1.15
C GLU A 175 -10.14 -15.64 -1.73
N ALA A 176 -9.20 -16.10 -0.94
CA ALA A 176 -8.25 -17.14 -1.32
C ALA A 176 -7.76 -17.86 -0.06
N MET A 177 -7.68 -19.20 -0.12
CA MET A 177 -7.11 -20.01 0.97
C MET A 177 -7.72 -19.72 2.36
N GLY A 178 -9.03 -19.47 2.42
CA GLY A 178 -9.75 -19.20 3.67
C GLY A 178 -9.52 -17.79 4.27
N MET A 179 -8.80 -16.91 3.57
CA MET A 179 -8.72 -15.49 3.88
C MET A 179 -9.70 -14.73 3.00
N VAL A 180 -10.45 -13.80 3.60
CA VAL A 180 -11.39 -12.93 2.87
C VAL A 180 -11.05 -11.48 3.20
N GLN A 181 -10.88 -10.64 2.18
CA GLN A 181 -10.81 -9.19 2.31
C GLN A 181 -12.03 -8.59 1.63
N THR A 182 -12.83 -7.79 2.32
CA THR A 182 -14.01 -7.10 1.75
C THR A 182 -13.90 -5.62 2.02
N ALA A 183 -14.07 -4.80 0.99
CA ALA A 183 -14.08 -3.36 1.10
C ALA A 183 -15.25 -2.89 1.96
N THR A 184 -14.98 -2.02 2.91
CA THR A 184 -15.95 -1.37 3.79
C THR A 184 -16.20 0.08 3.41
N ASP A 185 -15.21 0.72 2.78
CA ASP A 185 -15.28 2.10 2.31
C ASP A 185 -14.39 2.30 1.07
N VAL A 186 -14.83 3.14 0.13
CA VAL A 186 -14.10 3.51 -1.08
C VAL A 186 -14.17 5.02 -1.25
N ASP A 187 -13.03 5.70 -1.11
CA ASP A 187 -12.85 7.10 -1.45
C ASP A 187 -12.10 7.20 -2.79
N ARG A 188 -12.72 7.84 -3.79
CA ARG A 188 -12.11 8.10 -5.10
C ARG A 188 -11.63 9.54 -5.26
N SER A 189 -11.83 10.38 -4.24
CA SER A 189 -11.50 11.81 -4.26
C SER A 189 -10.10 12.11 -3.73
N SER A 190 -9.56 11.21 -2.90
CA SER A 190 -8.23 11.33 -2.35
C SER A 190 -7.53 9.98 -2.29
N GLY A 191 -6.20 9.99 -2.45
CA GLY A 191 -5.37 8.82 -2.18
C GLY A 191 -5.07 8.60 -0.70
N GLY A 192 -5.75 9.28 0.23
CA GLY A 192 -5.42 9.34 1.65
C GLY A 192 -4.48 10.51 2.02
N ASN A 193 -3.90 10.49 3.23
CA ASN A 193 -3.06 11.56 3.76
C ASN A 193 -1.61 11.47 3.25
N SER A 194 -0.97 12.59 2.93
CA SER A 194 0.42 12.61 2.44
C SER A 194 1.42 12.09 3.48
N ALA A 195 1.10 12.18 4.77
CA ALA A 195 1.91 11.58 5.83
C ALA A 195 2.01 10.05 5.75
N ASP A 196 1.03 9.39 5.11
CA ASP A 196 1.02 7.93 4.95
C ASP A 196 2.04 7.47 3.91
N TYR A 197 2.38 8.32 2.95
CA TYR A 197 3.33 8.05 1.87
C TYR A 197 4.77 8.44 2.23
N GLN A 198 5.00 8.98 3.43
CA GLN A 198 6.34 9.35 3.86
C GLN A 198 7.24 8.13 4.03
N ILE A 199 8.41 8.19 3.40
CA ILE A 199 9.44 7.16 3.46
C ILE A 199 10.43 7.50 4.59
N PRO A 200 10.71 6.58 5.52
CA PRO A 200 11.73 6.81 6.54
C PRO A 200 13.15 6.77 5.95
N THR A 201 14.00 7.72 6.34
CA THR A 201 15.40 7.79 5.90
C THR A 201 16.29 6.69 6.50
N ASN A 202 15.83 6.01 7.55
CA ASN A 202 16.53 4.91 8.21
C ASN A 202 16.19 3.53 7.64
N ALA A 203 15.55 3.44 6.48
CA ALA A 203 15.18 2.16 5.87
C ALA A 203 16.42 1.34 5.47
N GLN A 204 16.49 0.10 5.96
CA GLN A 204 17.59 -0.81 5.66
C GLN A 204 17.27 -1.64 4.42
N ALA A 205 18.19 -1.72 3.47
CA ALA A 205 18.03 -2.58 2.30
C ALA A 205 18.02 -4.05 2.70
N VAL A 206 17.01 -4.78 2.26
CA VAL A 206 16.94 -6.24 2.40
C VAL A 206 17.24 -6.86 1.04
N GLN A 207 18.37 -7.57 0.94
CA GLN A 207 18.64 -8.43 -0.20
C GLN A 207 17.77 -9.68 -0.10
N ILE A 208 16.94 -9.93 -1.12
CA ILE A 208 16.24 -11.20 -1.27
C ILE A 208 17.26 -12.18 -1.89
N PRO A 209 17.64 -13.27 -1.21
CA PRO A 209 18.59 -14.23 -1.78
C PRO A 209 18.06 -14.84 -3.08
N GLY A 210 18.86 -14.81 -4.15
CA GLY A 210 18.58 -15.56 -5.40
C GLY A 210 17.99 -14.77 -6.57
N ILE A 211 17.89 -13.44 -6.47
CA ILE A 211 17.60 -12.56 -7.62
C ILE A 211 18.89 -11.81 -7.94
N ASN A 212 19.66 -12.33 -8.91
CA ASN A 212 20.83 -11.68 -9.50
C ASN A 212 20.40 -10.82 -10.68
#